data_AF-A0A7W7SNP8-F1
#
_entry.id   AF-A0A7W7SNP8-F1
#
_cell.length_a   1.000
_cell.length_b   1.000
_cell.length_c   1.000
_cell.angle_alpha   90.00
_cell.angle_beta   90.00
_cell.angle_gamma   90.00
#
_symmetry.space_group_name_H-M   'P 1'
#
loop_
_entity.id
_entity.type
_entity.pdbx_description
1 polymer ?
#
loop_
_entity_poly.entity_id
_entity_poly.type
_entity_poly.pdbx_seq_one_letter_code
_entity_poly.pdbx_strand_id
1 'polypeptide(L)'
;MPKINVYLPDELAEAVRESGVPVSAICQRALEQAVRRVTAIRETTLGHLDLDDLAARLPHFTARAQAVLRLARERAQAEGVPTVGTEHLLGGILAEGGNVALHVLRAVELEPEQLERDLDQLAVAATPEIAGEQSVAVSGDRPAATSSAASGKPPASRFSGPAANALELTVTEATALGHNYVGCEHLLLGLLTEPDGTAGQMLRARGVEPRLTRRAVAAWLAGYVHLRTQTQQPGTGAAGADPAKAIGAVVRQELQPLIQRIERIEGLVGVVPEQ
;
A
#
# COMPACT_ATOMS: atom_id res chain seq x y z
N MET A 1 36.87 15.02 -7.92
CA MET A 1 35.63 14.21 -7.76
C MET A 1 35.12 14.43 -6.34
N PRO A 2 33.85 14.81 -6.13
CA PRO A 2 33.30 14.92 -4.78
C PRO A 2 33.28 13.52 -4.14
N LYS A 3 33.97 13.37 -3.01
CA LYS A 3 33.90 12.17 -2.17
C LYS A 3 32.64 12.28 -1.33
N ILE A 4 31.63 11.48 -1.65
CA ILE A 4 30.43 11.37 -0.83
C ILE A 4 30.71 10.29 0.21
N ASN A 5 30.77 10.70 1.48
CA ASN A 5 30.91 9.76 2.60
C ASN A 5 29.51 9.27 2.99
N VAL A 6 29.20 8.02 2.64
CA VAL A 6 27.99 7.33 3.10
C VAL A 6 28.32 6.72 4.46
N TYR A 7 27.62 7.14 5.51
CA TYR A 7 27.80 6.60 6.85
C TYR A 7 27.01 5.29 6.96
N LEU A 8 27.72 4.16 7.10
CA LEU A 8 27.11 2.88 7.47
C LEU A 8 27.18 2.72 8.99
N PRO A 9 26.18 2.08 9.63
CA PRO A 9 26.30 1.60 11.01
C PRO A 9 27.54 0.71 11.18
N ASP A 10 28.23 0.80 12.31
CA ASP A 10 29.54 0.20 12.53
C ASP A 10 29.58 -1.31 12.22
N GLU A 11 28.55 -2.05 12.65
CA GLU A 11 28.42 -3.49 12.40
C GLU A 11 28.37 -3.85 10.90
N LEU A 12 27.67 -3.03 10.09
CA LEU A 12 27.60 -3.21 8.64
C LEU A 12 28.89 -2.72 7.95
N ALA A 13 29.53 -1.69 8.48
CA ALA A 13 30.78 -1.15 7.95
C ALA A 13 31.96 -2.12 8.14
N GLU A 14 31.95 -2.94 9.19
CA GLU A 14 32.89 -4.04 9.41
C GLU A 14 32.61 -5.20 8.47
N ALA A 15 31.35 -5.68 8.38
CA ALA A 15 30.97 -6.78 7.49
C ALA A 15 31.27 -6.48 6.00
N VAL A 16 31.05 -5.25 5.55
CA VAL A 16 31.38 -4.81 4.18
C VAL A 16 32.89 -4.77 3.95
N ARG A 17 33.68 -4.32 4.94
CA ARG A 17 35.15 -4.30 4.86
C ARG A 17 35.74 -5.71 4.82
N GLU A 18 35.23 -6.61 5.65
CA GLU A 18 35.68 -8.00 5.74
C GLU A 18 35.35 -8.81 4.47
N SER A 19 34.26 -8.46 3.78
CA SER A 19 33.85 -9.16 2.55
C SER A 19 34.83 -8.97 1.37
N GLY A 20 35.66 -7.92 1.39
CA GLY A 20 36.60 -7.61 0.30
C GLY A 20 35.94 -7.33 -1.06
N VAL A 21 34.61 -7.20 -1.12
CA VAL A 21 33.87 -7.00 -2.37
C VAL A 21 34.03 -5.55 -2.83
N PRO A 22 34.56 -5.28 -4.04
CA PRO A 22 34.58 -3.93 -4.59
C PRO A 22 33.15 -3.49 -4.88
N VAL A 23 32.58 -2.66 -4.00
CA VAL A 23 31.24 -2.10 -4.21
C VAL A 23 31.32 -1.14 -5.39
N SER A 24 30.74 -1.55 -6.54
CA SER A 24 30.77 -0.74 -7.76
C SER A 24 30.19 0.65 -7.52
N ALA A 25 30.62 1.66 -8.29
CA ALA A 25 30.06 3.02 -8.22
C ALA A 25 28.54 3.04 -8.45
N ILE A 26 27.99 2.05 -9.16
CA ILE A 26 26.55 1.86 -9.36
C ILE A 26 25.91 1.39 -8.05
N CYS A 27 26.49 0.40 -7.37
CA CYS A 27 26.02 -0.10 -6.08
C CYS A 27 26.10 0.98 -4.99
N GLN A 28 27.16 1.79 -4.97
CA GLN A 28 27.29 2.91 -4.04
C GLN A 28 26.19 3.97 -4.25
N ARG A 29 25.93 4.35 -5.51
CA ARG A 29 24.84 5.29 -5.83
C ARG A 29 23.46 4.73 -5.50
N ALA A 30 23.22 3.45 -5.80
CA ALA A 30 21.96 2.79 -5.47
C ALA A 30 21.74 2.72 -3.95
N LEU A 31 22.79 2.39 -3.19
CA LEU A 31 22.77 2.38 -1.73
C LEU A 31 22.55 3.78 -1.17
N GLU A 32 23.24 4.80 -1.69
CA GLU A 32 23.07 6.18 -1.27
C GLU A 32 21.63 6.68 -1.52
N GLN A 33 21.05 6.36 -2.68
CA GLN A 33 19.66 6.68 -2.99
C GLN A 33 18.66 5.92 -2.10
N ALA A 34 18.94 4.66 -1.75
CA ALA A 34 18.12 3.90 -0.81
C ALA A 34 18.19 4.50 0.60
N VAL A 35 19.38 4.79 1.10
CA VAL A 35 19.60 5.39 2.43
C VAL A 35 18.97 6.78 2.51
N ARG A 36 19.20 7.67 1.52
CA ARG A 36 18.58 9.00 1.49
C ARG A 36 17.05 8.94 1.54
N ARG A 37 16.43 7.94 0.89
CA ARG A 37 14.97 7.74 0.95
C ARG A 37 14.51 7.34 2.35
N VAL A 38 15.19 6.37 2.96
CA VAL A 38 14.88 5.92 4.33
C VAL A 38 15.10 7.04 5.36
N THR A 39 16.19 7.81 5.23
CA THR A 39 16.55 8.89 6.17
C THR A 39 15.65 10.12 6.00
N ALA A 40 15.32 10.53 4.77
CA ALA A 40 14.41 11.66 4.53
C ALA A 40 13.01 11.40 5.12
N ILE A 41 12.62 10.14 5.26
CA ILE A 41 11.34 9.75 5.85
C ILE A 41 11.43 9.71 7.37
N ARG A 42 12.48 9.11 7.95
CA ARG A 42 12.68 9.06 9.42
C ARG A 42 12.89 10.43 10.06
N GLU A 43 13.49 11.39 9.35
CA GLU A 43 13.63 12.76 9.83
C GLU A 43 12.34 13.58 9.73
N THR A 44 11.36 13.08 8.98
CA THR A 44 10.07 13.73 8.85
C THR A 44 9.11 13.09 9.84
N THR A 45 8.87 13.76 10.96
CA THR A 45 7.76 13.41 11.84
C THR A 45 6.44 13.54 11.07
N LEU A 46 6.03 12.49 10.34
CA LEU A 46 4.87 12.49 9.44
C LEU A 46 3.56 12.84 10.18
N GLY A 47 3.54 12.72 11.51
CA GLY A 47 2.42 13.14 12.35
C GLY A 47 2.15 14.65 12.41
N HIS A 48 3.04 15.49 11.87
CA HIS A 48 2.85 16.95 11.76
C HIS A 48 2.80 17.48 10.33
N LEU A 49 2.95 16.62 9.33
CA LEU A 49 2.92 17.04 7.94
C LEU A 49 1.49 17.28 7.46
N ASP A 50 1.32 18.40 6.78
CA ASP A 50 0.15 18.63 5.96
C ASP A 50 0.19 17.70 4.73
N LEU A 51 -0.99 17.23 4.32
CA LEU A 51 -1.17 16.37 3.15
C LEU A 51 -0.73 17.06 1.85
N ASP A 52 -0.89 18.38 1.79
CA ASP A 52 -0.47 19.18 0.64
C ASP A 52 1.07 19.24 0.52
N ASP A 53 1.79 19.29 1.65
CA ASP A 53 3.25 19.19 1.70
C ASP A 53 3.73 17.77 1.38
N LEU A 54 2.95 16.75 1.77
CA LEU A 54 3.27 15.36 1.51
C LEU A 54 3.30 15.06 0.00
N ALA A 55 2.34 15.58 -0.78
CA ALA A 55 2.31 15.41 -2.23
C ALA A 55 3.53 16.04 -2.93
N ALA A 56 3.99 17.21 -2.47
CA ALA A 56 5.17 17.88 -2.99
C ALA A 56 6.48 17.16 -2.61
N ARG A 57 6.51 16.50 -1.44
CA ARG A 57 7.70 15.84 -0.88
C ARG A 57 7.81 14.35 -1.21
N LEU A 58 6.79 13.75 -1.84
CA LEU A 58 6.76 12.33 -2.23
C LEU A 58 6.75 12.12 -3.77
N PRO A 59 7.78 12.56 -4.53
CA PRO A 59 7.85 12.35 -5.98
C PRO A 59 7.93 10.87 -6.38
N HIS A 60 8.13 9.96 -5.42
CA HIS A 60 8.21 8.52 -5.66
C HIS A 60 6.86 7.81 -5.61
N PHE A 61 5.79 8.45 -5.15
CA PHE A 61 4.46 7.84 -5.14
C PHE A 61 3.84 7.86 -6.54
N THR A 62 3.21 6.75 -6.92
CA THR A 62 2.45 6.68 -8.18
C THR A 62 1.21 7.57 -8.13
N ALA A 63 0.71 7.99 -9.29
CA ALA A 63 -0.53 8.80 -9.37
C ALA A 63 -1.72 8.12 -8.67
N ARG A 64 -1.82 6.78 -8.74
CA ARG A 64 -2.85 6.01 -8.03
C ARG A 64 -2.64 6.03 -6.51
N ALA A 65 -1.41 5.86 -6.04
CA ALA A 65 -1.11 5.97 -4.61
C ALA A 65 -1.41 7.39 -4.08
N GLN A 66 -1.13 8.44 -4.86
CA GLN A 66 -1.53 9.81 -4.52
C GLN A 66 -3.06 9.97 -4.48
N ALA A 67 -3.79 9.35 -5.42
CA ALA A 67 -5.25 9.35 -5.40
C ALA A 67 -5.81 8.65 -4.15
N VAL A 68 -5.21 7.53 -3.72
CA VAL A 68 -5.55 6.84 -2.47
C VAL A 68 -5.41 7.78 -1.25
N LEU A 69 -4.30 8.50 -1.14
CA LEU A 69 -4.09 9.44 -0.02
C LEU A 69 -5.14 10.57 -0.02
N ARG A 70 -5.48 11.09 -1.20
CA ARG A 70 -6.54 12.10 -1.35
C ARG A 70 -7.91 11.54 -0.95
N LEU A 71 -8.26 10.34 -1.40
CA LEU A 71 -9.51 9.67 -1.05
C LEU A 71 -9.61 9.38 0.45
N ALA A 72 -8.52 8.97 1.09
CA ALA A 72 -8.44 8.79 2.53
C ALA A 72 -8.74 10.09 3.29
N ARG A 73 -8.20 11.23 2.82
CA ARG A 73 -8.51 12.55 3.37
C ARG A 73 -9.98 12.93 3.20
N GLU A 74 -10.51 12.75 1.99
CA GLU A 74 -11.91 13.05 1.68
C GLU A 74 -12.84 12.25 2.59
N ARG A 75 -12.51 10.98 2.86
CA ARG A 75 -13.24 10.13 3.81
C ARG A 75 -13.18 10.66 5.25
N ALA A 76 -11.98 10.95 5.76
CA ALA A 76 -11.80 11.51 7.10
C ALA A 76 -12.57 12.82 7.29
N GLN A 77 -12.54 13.67 6.27
CA GLN A 77 -13.30 14.90 6.23
C GLN A 77 -14.81 14.64 6.20
N ALA A 78 -15.28 13.68 5.39
CA ALA A 78 -16.70 13.31 5.36
C ALA A 78 -17.18 12.82 6.74
N GLU A 79 -16.36 12.02 7.43
CA GLU A 79 -16.72 11.40 8.71
C GLU A 79 -16.75 12.39 9.87
N GLY A 80 -15.74 13.23 10.05
CA GLY A 80 -15.73 14.00 11.31
C GLY A 80 -14.41 14.56 11.70
N VAL A 81 -13.40 13.85 11.27
CA VAL A 81 -12.28 13.59 12.14
C VAL A 81 -11.12 14.45 11.68
N PRO A 82 -10.41 15.07 12.63
CA PRO A 82 -9.33 16.00 12.30
C PRO A 82 -8.08 15.28 11.76
N THR A 83 -8.06 13.94 11.81
CA THR A 83 -6.91 13.12 11.45
C THR A 83 -7.29 12.01 10.48
N VAL A 84 -6.43 11.77 9.49
CA VAL A 84 -6.48 10.60 8.61
C VAL A 84 -5.88 9.40 9.34
N GLY A 85 -6.72 8.42 9.64
CA GLY A 85 -6.32 7.15 10.26
C GLY A 85 -5.99 6.04 9.26
N THR A 86 -5.63 4.87 9.76
CA THR A 86 -5.25 3.71 8.92
C THR A 86 -6.46 3.13 8.17
N GLU A 87 -7.63 3.15 8.79
CA GLU A 87 -8.93 2.80 8.21
C GLU A 87 -9.31 3.71 7.04
N HIS A 88 -8.98 5.00 7.13
CA HIS A 88 -9.15 5.94 6.02
C HIS A 88 -8.22 5.62 4.85
N LEU A 89 -6.96 5.27 5.13
CA LEU A 89 -6.00 4.84 4.11
C LEU A 89 -6.47 3.56 3.40
N LEU A 90 -6.96 2.57 4.16
CA LEU A 90 -7.51 1.34 3.61
C LEU A 90 -8.77 1.63 2.76
N GLY A 91 -9.69 2.45 3.25
CA GLY A 91 -10.84 2.91 2.48
C GLY A 91 -10.45 3.64 1.19
N GLY A 92 -9.37 4.43 1.22
CA GLY A 92 -8.81 5.05 0.01
C GLY A 92 -8.31 4.03 -1.01
N ILE A 93 -7.67 2.93 -0.57
CA ILE A 93 -7.24 1.82 -1.44
C ILE A 93 -8.45 1.16 -2.09
N LEU A 94 -9.51 0.91 -1.32
CA LEU A 94 -10.75 0.28 -1.80
C LEU A 94 -11.48 1.19 -2.80
N ALA A 95 -11.62 2.47 -2.47
CA ALA A 95 -12.32 3.45 -3.29
C ALA A 95 -11.61 3.78 -4.62
N GLU A 96 -10.28 3.65 -4.72
CA GLU A 96 -9.58 3.88 -5.99
C GLU A 96 -9.95 2.82 -7.05
N GLY A 97 -10.34 1.60 -6.64
CA GLY A 97 -11.04 0.61 -7.46
C GLY A 97 -10.20 -0.13 -8.52
N GLY A 98 -9.07 0.41 -8.96
CA GLY A 98 -8.28 -0.08 -10.10
C GLY A 98 -6.84 -0.49 -9.78
N ASN A 99 -6.47 -0.56 -8.50
CA ASN A 99 -5.10 -0.74 -8.06
C ASN A 99 -4.72 -2.21 -7.76
N VAL A 100 -3.41 -2.44 -7.71
CA VAL A 100 -2.78 -3.74 -7.47
C VAL A 100 -3.18 -4.33 -6.12
N ALA A 101 -3.34 -3.51 -5.08
CA ALA A 101 -3.70 -3.99 -3.76
C ALA A 101 -5.05 -4.73 -3.76
N LEU A 102 -6.04 -4.31 -4.57
CA LEU A 102 -7.32 -5.03 -4.70
C LEU A 102 -7.17 -6.41 -5.33
N HIS A 103 -6.26 -6.55 -6.30
CA HIS A 103 -5.95 -7.86 -6.87
C HIS A 103 -5.26 -8.76 -5.85
N VAL A 104 -4.38 -8.20 -5.03
CA VAL A 104 -3.69 -8.93 -3.96
C VAL A 104 -4.67 -9.35 -2.86
N LEU A 105 -5.60 -8.48 -2.45
CA LEU A 105 -6.66 -8.82 -1.49
C LEU A 105 -7.51 -9.99 -1.98
N ARG A 106 -7.97 -9.96 -3.23
CA ARG A 106 -8.70 -11.08 -3.84
C ARG A 106 -7.87 -12.37 -3.91
N ALA A 107 -6.56 -12.25 -4.18
CA ALA A 107 -5.67 -13.40 -4.21
C ALA A 107 -5.45 -14.05 -2.83
N VAL A 108 -5.66 -13.29 -1.74
CA VAL A 108 -5.69 -13.82 -0.36
C VAL A 108 -7.13 -14.06 0.13
N GLU A 109 -8.08 -14.22 -0.80
CA GLU A 109 -9.48 -14.56 -0.53
C GLU A 109 -10.24 -13.50 0.29
N LEU A 110 -9.79 -12.25 0.25
CA LEU A 110 -10.54 -11.11 0.78
C LEU A 110 -11.23 -10.33 -0.32
N GLU A 111 -12.56 -10.29 -0.23
CA GLU A 111 -13.38 -9.49 -1.13
C GLU A 111 -13.40 -8.01 -0.71
N PRO A 112 -12.96 -7.08 -1.59
CA PRO A 112 -12.89 -5.64 -1.29
C PRO A 112 -14.22 -5.05 -0.82
N GLU A 113 -15.34 -5.50 -1.39
CA GLU A 113 -16.67 -5.00 -1.06
C GLU A 113 -17.10 -5.35 0.38
N GLN A 114 -16.64 -6.49 0.90
CA GLN A 114 -16.89 -6.86 2.29
C GLN A 114 -16.06 -5.98 3.23
N LEU A 115 -14.81 -5.72 2.85
CA LEU A 115 -13.91 -4.88 3.65
C LEU A 115 -14.41 -3.44 3.74
N GLU A 116 -14.95 -2.90 2.64
CA GLU A 116 -15.58 -1.57 2.62
C GLU A 116 -16.77 -1.52 3.58
N ARG A 117 -17.64 -2.55 3.58
CA ARG A 117 -18.77 -2.65 4.50
C ARG A 117 -18.35 -2.71 5.96
N ASP A 118 -17.24 -3.41 6.27
CA ASP A 118 -16.72 -3.45 7.64
C ASP A 118 -16.19 -2.08 8.09
N LEU A 119 -15.52 -1.34 7.20
CA LEU A 119 -15.03 0.01 7.48
C LEU A 119 -16.19 0.98 7.72
N ASP A 120 -17.25 0.90 6.91
CA ASP A 120 -18.45 1.71 7.10
C ASP A 120 -19.12 1.43 8.45
N GLN A 121 -19.19 0.15 8.86
CA GLN A 121 -19.72 -0.22 10.18
C GLN A 121 -18.89 0.35 11.33
N LEU A 122 -17.56 0.35 11.20
CA LEU A 122 -16.67 0.97 12.20
C LEU A 122 -16.87 2.48 12.27
N ALA A 123 -17.02 3.16 11.14
CA ALA A 123 -17.26 4.61 11.10
C ALA A 123 -18.59 4.98 11.78
N VAL A 124 -19.66 4.23 11.51
CA VAL A 124 -20.96 4.44 12.17
C VAL A 124 -20.87 4.21 13.68
N ALA A 125 -20.19 3.15 14.13
CA ALA A 125 -19.99 2.87 15.55
C ALA A 125 -19.14 3.95 16.28
N ALA A 126 -18.25 4.62 15.55
CA ALA A 126 -17.42 5.70 16.08
C ALA A 126 -18.13 7.07 16.12
N THR A 127 -19.32 7.20 15.52
CA THR A 127 -20.07 8.46 15.53
C THR A 127 -20.78 8.58 16.88
N PRO A 128 -20.43 9.55 17.75
CA PRO A 128 -21.18 9.73 18.98
C PRO A 128 -22.60 10.15 18.64
N GLU A 129 -23.58 9.37 19.11
CA GLU A 129 -24.97 9.82 19.18
C GLU A 129 -24.99 11.18 19.88
N ILE A 130 -25.37 12.22 19.14
CA ILE A 130 -25.67 13.53 19.73
C ILE A 130 -26.97 13.35 20.53
N ALA A 131 -26.82 12.88 21.77
CA ALA A 131 -27.88 12.87 22.75
C ALA A 131 -28.13 14.32 23.21
N GLY A 132 -29.32 14.83 22.90
CA GLY A 132 -30.11 15.68 23.78
C GLY A 132 -29.59 17.09 24.07
N GLU A 133 -30.26 18.06 23.47
CA GLU A 133 -30.37 19.43 23.98
C GLU A 133 -30.60 19.45 25.50
N GLN A 134 -29.76 20.18 26.25
CA GLN A 134 -30.20 21.17 27.26
C GLN A 134 -29.04 21.83 28.03
N SER A 135 -29.26 23.12 28.30
CA SER A 135 -28.68 23.97 29.34
C SER A 135 -27.43 24.77 29.00
N VAL A 136 -27.27 26.05 29.36
CA VAL A 136 -28.11 27.09 29.98
C VAL A 136 -27.38 28.40 29.66
N ALA A 137 -28.11 29.46 29.34
CA ALA A 137 -27.53 30.78 29.10
C ALA A 137 -26.91 31.35 30.39
N VAL A 138 -25.66 31.81 30.32
CA VAL A 138 -25.11 32.79 31.25
C VAL A 138 -24.42 33.88 30.44
N SER A 139 -24.94 35.10 30.59
CA SER A 139 -24.53 36.33 29.93
C SER A 139 -23.26 36.91 30.58
N GLY A 140 -22.29 37.30 29.76
CA GLY A 140 -21.08 38.04 30.17
C GLY A 140 -20.35 38.61 28.95
N ASP A 141 -20.03 39.89 29.02
CA ASP A 141 -19.73 40.82 27.92
C ASP A 141 -18.31 40.70 27.28
N ARG A 142 -18.19 41.26 26.07
CA ARG A 142 -17.18 41.18 24.97
C ARG A 142 -15.75 41.75 25.27
N PRO A 143 -14.72 41.69 24.37
CA PRO A 143 -14.73 41.91 22.91
C PRO A 143 -13.98 40.86 22.04
N ALA A 144 -14.60 40.36 20.97
CA ALA A 144 -14.49 40.84 19.58
C ALA A 144 -13.09 40.69 18.95
N ALA A 145 -12.84 39.50 18.39
CA ALA A 145 -12.01 39.31 17.21
C ALA A 145 -12.84 38.61 16.13
N THR A 146 -12.69 39.11 14.92
CA THR A 146 -13.56 38.96 13.76
C THR A 146 -13.11 37.83 12.84
N SER A 147 -14.00 36.89 12.50
CA SER A 147 -14.29 36.39 11.14
C SER A 147 -15.21 35.17 11.27
N SER A 148 -16.52 35.36 11.14
CA SER A 148 -17.27 35.12 9.91
C SER A 148 -17.37 33.63 9.55
N ALA A 149 -18.59 33.12 9.73
CA ALA A 149 -19.09 31.80 9.42
C ALA A 149 -18.58 31.21 8.09
N ALA A 150 -17.94 30.06 8.19
CA ALA A 150 -18.31 28.90 7.40
C ALA A 150 -18.59 27.77 8.39
N SER A 151 -19.79 27.19 8.35
CA SER A 151 -20.05 25.87 8.92
C SER A 151 -19.26 24.86 8.10
N GLY A 152 -17.95 24.79 8.33
CA GLY A 152 -17.05 23.87 7.69
C GLY A 152 -16.34 23.10 8.78
N LYS A 153 -16.67 21.82 8.91
CA LYS A 153 -15.86 20.87 9.68
C LYS A 153 -14.38 21.07 9.30
N PRO A 154 -13.45 21.16 10.26
CA PRO A 154 -12.05 21.41 9.96
C PRO A 154 -11.52 20.33 9.00
N PRO A 155 -10.73 20.69 7.98
CA PRO A 155 -10.17 19.70 7.06
C PRO A 155 -9.28 18.73 7.84
N ALA A 156 -9.37 17.44 7.53
CA ALA A 156 -8.43 16.44 8.04
C ALA A 156 -7.05 16.71 7.43
N SER A 157 -6.22 17.48 8.13
CA SER A 157 -4.93 17.96 7.60
C SER A 157 -3.73 17.15 8.09
N ARG A 158 -3.93 16.18 9.00
CA ARG A 158 -2.84 15.42 9.63
C ARG A 158 -3.12 13.93 9.61
N PHE A 159 -2.05 13.13 9.63
CA PHE A 159 -2.15 11.70 9.86
C PHE A 159 -2.15 11.38 11.35
N SER A 160 -2.92 10.36 11.75
CA SER A 160 -2.76 9.75 13.07
C SER A 160 -1.36 9.13 13.21
N GLY A 161 -0.90 8.91 14.45
CA GLY A 161 0.39 8.25 14.73
C GLY A 161 0.55 6.92 13.98
N PRO A 162 -0.40 5.96 14.10
CA PRO A 162 -0.35 4.70 13.37
C PRO A 162 -0.40 4.88 11.84
N ALA A 163 -1.16 5.85 11.32
CA ALA A 163 -1.21 6.10 9.87
C ALA A 163 0.11 6.68 9.34
N ALA A 164 0.74 7.57 10.09
CA ALA A 164 2.07 8.07 9.79
C ALA A 164 3.09 6.93 9.76
N ASN A 165 3.14 6.08 10.79
CA ASN A 165 4.04 4.92 10.85
C ASN A 165 3.78 3.93 9.70
N ALA A 166 2.52 3.66 9.34
CA ALA A 166 2.16 2.82 8.20
C ALA A 166 2.71 3.36 6.85
N LEU A 167 2.79 4.69 6.68
CA LEU A 167 3.39 5.32 5.50
C LEU A 167 4.92 5.19 5.48
N GLU A 168 5.59 5.23 6.64
CA GLU A 168 7.03 4.94 6.72
C GLU A 168 7.32 3.47 6.36
N LEU A 169 6.50 2.56 6.92
CA LEU A 169 6.56 1.13 6.62
C LEU A 169 6.31 0.89 5.13
N THR A 170 5.33 1.56 4.52
CA THR A 170 5.05 1.48 3.08
C THR A 170 6.31 1.72 2.22
N VAL A 171 7.13 2.72 2.56
CA VAL A 171 8.34 3.02 1.78
C VAL A 171 9.44 2.00 2.08
N THR A 172 9.53 1.53 3.31
CA THR A 172 10.41 0.42 3.69
C THR A 172 10.07 -0.84 2.89
N GLU A 173 8.79 -1.15 2.74
CA GLU A 173 8.25 -2.25 1.95
C GLU A 173 8.59 -2.13 0.46
N ALA A 174 8.38 -0.95 -0.13
CA ALA A 174 8.76 -0.67 -1.51
C ALA A 174 10.27 -0.87 -1.74
N THR A 175 11.08 -0.38 -0.80
CA THR A 175 12.55 -0.49 -0.88
C THR A 175 13.01 -1.92 -0.71
N ALA A 176 12.40 -2.68 0.22
CA ALA A 176 12.70 -4.08 0.45
C ALA A 176 12.38 -4.97 -0.76
N LEU A 177 11.35 -4.60 -1.54
CA LEU A 177 11.02 -5.24 -2.82
C LEU A 177 11.90 -4.76 -3.99
N GLY A 178 12.82 -3.81 -3.75
CA GLY A 178 13.70 -3.25 -4.78
C GLY A 178 13.02 -2.27 -5.73
N HIS A 179 11.83 -1.78 -5.38
CA HIS A 179 11.09 -0.84 -6.23
C HIS A 179 11.57 0.60 -6.03
N ASN A 180 11.64 1.34 -7.14
CA ASN A 180 12.01 2.76 -7.18
C ASN A 180 10.79 3.70 -7.12
N TYR A 181 9.62 3.15 -6.86
CA TYR A 181 8.34 3.85 -6.75
C TYR A 181 7.54 3.28 -5.58
N VAL A 182 6.51 4.02 -5.15
CA VAL A 182 5.55 3.60 -4.11
C VAL A 182 4.15 3.50 -4.73
N GLY A 183 3.62 2.27 -4.77
CA GLY A 183 2.28 1.95 -5.26
C GLY A 183 1.31 1.60 -4.15
N CYS A 184 0.05 1.33 -4.51
CA CYS A 184 -0.99 0.94 -3.55
C CYS A 184 -0.70 -0.42 -2.91
N GLU A 185 0.01 -1.30 -3.61
CA GLU A 185 0.49 -2.59 -3.09
C GLU A 185 1.46 -2.41 -1.91
N HIS A 186 2.30 -1.37 -1.94
CA HIS A 186 3.17 -1.06 -0.83
C HIS A 186 2.39 -0.43 0.33
N LEU A 187 1.39 0.40 0.01
CA LEU A 187 0.49 0.97 1.01
C LEU A 187 -0.23 -0.13 1.80
N LEU A 188 -0.73 -1.16 1.11
CA LEU A 188 -1.34 -2.32 1.76
C LEU A 188 -0.35 -3.05 2.67
N LEU A 189 0.89 -3.28 2.23
CA LEU A 189 1.92 -3.92 3.05
C LEU A 189 2.30 -3.08 4.28
N GLY A 190 2.39 -1.76 4.13
CA GLY A 190 2.64 -0.83 5.23
C GLY A 190 1.52 -0.88 6.28
N LEU A 191 0.26 -0.83 5.84
CA LEU A 191 -0.91 -0.94 6.72
C LEU A 191 -0.97 -2.28 7.46
N LEU A 192 -0.60 -3.38 6.81
CA LEU A 192 -0.53 -4.71 7.42
C LEU A 192 0.58 -4.85 8.46
N THR A 193 1.70 -4.14 8.25
CA THR A 193 2.88 -4.20 9.11
C THR A 193 2.72 -3.28 10.32
N GLU A 194 1.88 -2.26 10.21
CA GLU A 194 1.54 -1.37 11.32
C GLU A 194 0.90 -2.14 12.49
N PRO A 195 1.54 -2.18 13.68
CA PRO A 195 1.06 -3.01 14.79
C PRO A 195 -0.24 -2.49 15.38
N ASP A 196 -0.40 -1.16 15.48
CA ASP A 196 -1.46 -0.53 16.26
C ASP A 196 -2.59 0.07 15.41
N GLY A 197 -2.48 -0.03 14.07
CA GLY A 197 -3.47 0.52 13.14
C GLY A 197 -4.74 -0.32 13.03
N THR A 198 -5.90 0.33 13.09
CA THR A 198 -7.23 -0.26 12.86
C THR A 198 -7.30 -1.10 11.58
N ALA A 199 -6.78 -0.58 10.46
CA ALA A 199 -6.78 -1.31 9.19
C ALA A 199 -5.93 -2.59 9.25
N GLY A 200 -4.73 -2.50 9.83
CA GLY A 200 -3.84 -3.64 10.00
C GLY A 200 -4.44 -4.72 10.92
N GLN A 201 -5.13 -4.31 11.98
CA GLN A 201 -5.86 -5.22 12.87
C GLN A 201 -7.03 -5.90 12.16
N MET A 202 -7.84 -5.14 11.42
CA MET A 202 -8.96 -5.68 10.63
C MET A 202 -8.48 -6.72 9.60
N LEU A 203 -7.45 -6.39 8.84
CA LEU A 203 -6.89 -7.30 7.83
C LEU A 203 -6.32 -8.58 8.49
N ARG A 204 -5.56 -8.45 9.59
CA ARG A 204 -5.00 -9.59 10.32
C ARG A 204 -6.09 -10.46 10.97
N ALA A 205 -7.15 -9.85 11.49
CA ALA A 205 -8.30 -10.57 12.06
C ALA A 205 -9.02 -11.43 10.99
N ARG A 206 -8.92 -11.03 9.72
CA ARG A 206 -9.41 -11.80 8.56
C ARG A 206 -8.38 -12.78 7.99
N GLY A 207 -7.29 -13.05 8.69
CA GLY A 207 -6.28 -14.03 8.32
C GLY A 207 -5.23 -13.53 7.32
N VAL A 208 -5.20 -12.23 7.02
CA VAL A 208 -4.19 -11.68 6.11
C VAL A 208 -2.86 -11.53 6.82
N GLU A 209 -1.88 -12.31 6.36
CA GLU A 209 -0.53 -12.25 6.90
C GLU A 209 0.39 -11.37 6.04
N PRO A 210 1.22 -10.49 6.65
CA PRO A 210 2.15 -9.63 5.90
C PRO A 210 3.11 -10.42 5.00
N ARG A 211 3.61 -11.58 5.46
CA ARG A 211 4.54 -12.42 4.70
C ARG A 211 3.91 -13.03 3.44
N LEU A 212 2.70 -13.58 3.57
CA LEU A 212 1.96 -14.15 2.43
C LEU A 212 1.56 -13.06 1.45
N THR A 213 1.10 -11.92 1.97
CA THR A 213 0.73 -10.75 1.16
C THR A 213 1.93 -10.24 0.35
N ARG A 214 3.12 -10.13 0.96
CA ARG A 214 4.35 -9.75 0.23
C ARG A 214 4.65 -10.69 -0.93
N ARG A 215 4.49 -12.01 -0.72
CA ARG A 215 4.68 -13.00 -1.78
C ARG A 215 3.65 -12.84 -2.89
N ALA A 216 2.38 -12.58 -2.54
CA ALA A 216 1.32 -12.33 -3.51
C ALA A 216 1.59 -11.06 -4.34
N VAL A 217 2.05 -9.97 -3.71
CA VAL A 217 2.48 -8.74 -4.39
C VAL A 217 3.61 -9.04 -5.40
N ALA A 218 4.66 -9.74 -4.96
CA ALA A 218 5.79 -10.08 -5.82
C ALA A 218 5.36 -10.95 -7.01
N ALA A 219 4.52 -11.97 -6.77
CA ALA A 219 3.99 -12.84 -7.81
C ALA A 219 3.12 -12.08 -8.82
N TRP A 220 2.24 -11.20 -8.33
CA TRP A 220 1.35 -10.41 -9.18
C TRP A 220 2.15 -9.46 -10.08
N LEU A 221 3.13 -8.74 -9.53
CA LEU A 221 3.96 -7.82 -10.31
C LEU A 221 4.81 -8.54 -11.35
N ALA A 222 5.40 -9.69 -11.00
CA ALA A 222 6.14 -10.52 -11.96
C ALA A 222 5.25 -10.99 -13.12
N GLY A 223 4.03 -11.46 -12.81
CA GLY A 223 3.05 -11.87 -13.82
C GLY A 223 2.57 -10.71 -14.70
N TYR A 224 2.34 -9.54 -14.10
CA TYR A 224 1.90 -8.34 -14.82
C TYR A 224 2.95 -7.84 -15.82
N VAL A 225 4.23 -7.81 -15.43
CA VAL A 225 5.33 -7.44 -16.33
C VAL A 225 5.41 -8.41 -17.51
N HIS A 226 5.30 -9.72 -17.26
CA HIS A 226 5.31 -10.73 -18.31
C HIS A 226 4.13 -10.56 -19.29
N LEU A 227 2.92 -10.29 -18.77
CA LEU A 227 1.75 -10.01 -19.59
C LEU A 227 1.91 -8.74 -20.44
N ARG A 228 2.48 -7.66 -19.88
CA ARG A 228 2.74 -6.43 -20.65
C ARG A 228 3.75 -6.65 -21.77
N THR A 229 4.81 -7.41 -21.51
CA THR A 229 5.80 -7.73 -22.55
C THR A 229 5.23 -8.56 -23.70
N GLN A 230 4.25 -9.43 -23.43
CA GLN A 230 3.57 -10.21 -24.48
C GLN A 230 2.49 -9.40 -25.20
N THR A 231 1.69 -8.60 -24.49
CA THR A 231 0.65 -7.74 -25.10
C THR A 231 1.20 -6.57 -25.91
N GLN A 232 2.46 -6.17 -25.68
CA GLN A 232 3.18 -5.17 -26.48
C GLN A 232 3.98 -5.76 -27.66
N GLN A 233 3.92 -7.08 -27.92
CA GLN A 233 4.42 -7.63 -29.18
C GLN A 233 3.47 -7.24 -30.34
N PRO A 234 3.97 -6.58 -31.40
CA PRO A 234 3.13 -6.18 -32.52
C PRO A 234 2.75 -7.44 -33.32
N GLY A 235 1.54 -7.95 -33.09
CA GLY A 235 1.01 -9.10 -33.82
C GLY A 235 -0.26 -9.75 -33.29
N THR A 236 -0.61 -9.59 -32.00
CA THR A 236 -1.83 -10.22 -31.44
C THR A 236 -2.72 -9.17 -30.79
N GLY A 237 -3.71 -8.70 -31.54
CA GLY A 237 -4.78 -7.84 -31.03
C GLY A 237 -5.61 -8.58 -29.99
N ALA A 238 -5.37 -8.29 -28.71
CA ALA A 238 -6.22 -8.71 -27.61
C ALA A 238 -6.40 -7.56 -26.61
N ALA A 239 -6.87 -6.41 -27.10
CA ALA A 239 -7.38 -5.36 -26.24
C ALA A 239 -8.76 -5.79 -25.72
N GLY A 240 -8.82 -6.30 -24.49
CA GLY A 240 -10.09 -6.59 -23.79
C GLY A 240 -10.15 -7.89 -23.00
N ALA A 241 -9.08 -8.69 -22.91
CA ALA A 241 -9.10 -9.91 -22.10
C ALA A 241 -8.97 -9.60 -20.60
N ASP A 242 -9.89 -10.16 -19.80
CA ASP A 242 -9.82 -10.19 -18.33
C ASP A 242 -8.43 -10.71 -17.89
N PRO A 243 -7.66 -9.93 -17.11
CA PRO A 243 -6.30 -10.29 -16.72
C PRO A 243 -6.24 -11.63 -15.95
N ALA A 244 -7.28 -12.00 -15.21
CA ALA A 244 -7.35 -13.29 -14.54
C ALA A 244 -7.48 -14.46 -15.54
N LYS A 245 -8.27 -14.29 -16.61
CA LYS A 245 -8.37 -15.28 -17.69
C LYS A 245 -7.10 -15.39 -18.51
N ALA A 246 -6.42 -14.27 -18.74
CA ALA A 246 -5.13 -14.25 -19.43
C ALA A 246 -4.05 -15.00 -18.61
N ILE A 247 -3.98 -14.76 -17.30
CA ILE A 247 -3.10 -15.52 -16.38
C ILE A 247 -3.43 -17.01 -16.43
N GLY A 248 -4.70 -17.39 -16.34
CA GLY A 248 -5.12 -18.79 -16.41
C GLY A 248 -4.78 -19.48 -17.73
N ALA A 249 -4.76 -18.75 -18.85
CA ALA A 249 -4.35 -19.26 -20.14
C ALA A 249 -2.83 -19.50 -20.21
N VAL A 250 -2.02 -18.55 -19.74
CA VAL A 250 -0.56 -18.67 -19.69
C VAL A 250 -0.12 -19.80 -18.76
N VAL A 251 -0.70 -19.87 -17.56
CA VAL A 251 -0.38 -20.96 -16.61
C VAL A 251 -0.73 -22.34 -17.20
N ARG A 252 -1.89 -22.49 -17.86
CA ARG A 252 -2.22 -23.73 -18.57
C ARG A 252 -1.23 -24.08 -19.66
N GLN A 253 -0.81 -23.09 -20.44
CA GLN A 253 0.17 -23.28 -21.51
C GLN A 253 1.51 -23.77 -20.97
N GLU A 254 2.01 -23.17 -19.89
CA GLU A 254 3.28 -23.56 -19.25
C GLU A 254 3.20 -24.92 -18.56
N LEU A 255 2.03 -25.29 -18.02
CA LEU A 255 1.82 -26.60 -17.38
C LEU A 255 1.55 -27.73 -18.39
N GLN A 256 1.15 -27.42 -19.62
CA GLN A 256 0.84 -28.39 -20.66
C GLN A 256 1.93 -29.46 -20.88
N PRO A 257 3.24 -29.13 -20.98
CA PRO A 257 4.28 -30.15 -21.14
C PRO A 257 4.43 -31.07 -19.92
N LEU A 258 4.10 -30.59 -18.71
CA LEU A 258 4.10 -31.42 -17.50
C LEU A 258 2.88 -32.34 -17.47
N ILE A 259 1.71 -31.85 -17.84
CA ILE A 259 0.47 -32.64 -17.96
C ILE A 259 0.67 -33.76 -18.99
N GLN A 260 1.16 -33.45 -20.18
CA GLN A 260 1.45 -34.45 -21.22
C GLN A 260 2.47 -35.51 -20.78
N ARG A 261 3.39 -35.14 -19.89
CA ARG A 261 4.37 -36.06 -19.33
C ARG A 261 3.75 -36.96 -18.27
N ILE A 262 2.84 -36.44 -17.46
CA ILE A 262 2.06 -37.21 -16.48
C ILE A 262 1.15 -38.20 -17.22
N GLU A 263 0.36 -37.76 -18.20
CA GLU A 263 -0.51 -38.62 -19.01
C GLU A 263 0.26 -39.77 -19.68
N ARG A 264 1.48 -39.48 -20.16
CA ARG A 264 2.37 -40.50 -20.75
C ARG A 264 2.86 -41.51 -19.71
N ILE A 265 3.15 -41.07 -18.49
CA ILE A 265 3.55 -41.94 -17.38
C ILE A 265 2.35 -42.80 -16.94
N GLU A 266 1.17 -42.20 -16.80
CA GLU A 266 -0.06 -42.89 -16.43
C GLU A 266 -0.43 -43.98 -17.45
N GLY A 267 -0.30 -43.68 -18.75
CA GLY A 267 -0.49 -44.66 -19.83
C GLY A 267 0.52 -45.81 -19.81
N LEU A 268 1.74 -45.59 -19.31
CA LEU A 268 2.76 -46.64 -19.14
C LEU A 268 2.53 -47.49 -17.88
N VAL A 269 1.93 -46.92 -16.84
CA VAL A 269 1.63 -47.59 -15.56
C VAL A 269 0.23 -48.23 -15.57
N GLY A 270 -0.58 -47.99 -16.60
CA GLY A 270 -1.91 -48.60 -16.77
C GLY A 270 -2.98 -47.96 -15.90
N VAL A 271 -2.75 -46.76 -15.38
CA VAL A 271 -3.73 -45.98 -14.62
C VAL A 271 -4.47 -45.12 -15.62
N VAL A 272 -5.63 -45.59 -16.10
CA VAL A 272 -6.51 -44.79 -16.96
C VAL A 272 -7.52 -44.07 -16.06
N PRO A 273 -7.73 -42.76 -16.21
CA PRO A 273 -8.77 -42.07 -15.46
C PRO A 273 -10.15 -42.64 -15.84
N GLU A 274 -10.94 -43.04 -14.83
CA GLU A 274 -12.36 -43.32 -15.02
C GLU A 274 -13.05 -42.04 -15.50
N GLN A 275 -13.78 -42.13 -16.62
CA GLN A 275 -14.49 -41.02 -17.26
C GLN A 275 -15.66 -40.51 -16.43
#